data_AF-A0A917HFI5-F1
#
_entry.id   AF-A0A917HFI5-F1
#
_cell.length_a   1.000
_cell.length_b   1.000
_cell.length_c   1.000
_cell.angle_alpha   90.00
_cell.angle_beta   90.00
_cell.angle_gamma   90.00
#
_symmetry.space_group_name_H-M   'P 1'
#
loop_
_entity.id
_entity.type
_entity.pdbx_description
1 polymer ?
#
loop_
_entity_poly.entity_id
_entity_poly.type
_entity_poly.pdbx_seq_one_letter_code
_entity_poly.pdbx_strand_id
1 'polypeptide(L)'
;MRFSKKFSAMKKFFPAFLLAAFLFAPVCHVVAQQQANVAVESDSGRMSTPEAQSPEKNQQEKDENDEYRHSAAVRALGAKLGMNAEQAATAFTVLNFIVLAILVGWFLLKTLPKTFRDRSSAIQKHLVDARAATEEASARLNSVESRLGKLDEQIAAMRAQAEKDAALDEQRIKAAVEDEKQKILKSAEQEIAAATVQARKQLQQYAADLAIEQAARKLVVTAETDRLLVQDFARRLSSDTTKGGEN
;
A
#
# COMPACT_ATOMS: atom_id res chain seq x y z
N MET A 1 9.89 -2.51 52.06
CA MET A 1 9.28 -3.07 53.29
C MET A 1 8.22 -2.08 53.77
N ARG A 2 6.95 -2.52 53.87
CA ARG A 2 5.81 -2.02 54.68
C ARG A 2 5.54 -0.50 54.81
N PHE A 3 4.31 -0.09 54.43
CA PHE A 3 3.32 0.67 55.23
C PHE A 3 2.05 0.85 54.34
N SER A 4 1.03 -0.01 54.41
CA SER A 4 -0.09 -0.11 55.37
C SER A 4 -1.27 0.88 55.15
N LYS A 5 -2.38 0.31 54.65
CA LYS A 5 -3.82 0.47 55.00
C LYS A 5 -4.45 1.87 55.12
N LYS A 6 -5.49 2.12 54.28
CA LYS A 6 -6.89 2.50 54.67
C LYS A 6 -7.84 2.02 53.55
N PHE A 7 -8.60 0.94 53.77
CA PHE A 7 -10.01 0.88 54.18
C PHE A 7 -11.06 1.38 53.17
N SER A 8 -11.73 0.40 52.55
CA SER A 8 -13.18 0.26 52.37
C SER A 8 -14.03 1.54 52.24
N ALA A 9 -14.59 1.78 51.05
CA ALA A 9 -15.98 2.20 50.84
C ALA A 9 -16.25 2.44 49.34
N MET A 10 -16.55 1.39 48.56
CA MET A 10 -17.18 1.59 47.25
C MET A 10 -18.14 0.45 46.94
N LYS A 11 -19.19 0.36 47.76
CA LYS A 11 -20.32 -0.56 47.55
C LYS A 11 -21.63 0.19 47.80
N LYS A 12 -21.86 1.34 47.13
CA LYS A 12 -23.13 2.10 47.16
C LYS A 12 -23.36 2.97 45.91
N PHE A 13 -23.06 2.47 44.70
CA PHE A 13 -23.43 3.17 43.44
C PHE A 13 -24.01 2.21 42.39
N PHE A 14 -24.96 1.36 42.79
CA PHE A 14 -25.58 0.40 41.87
C PHE A 14 -27.10 0.52 41.63
N PRO A 15 -27.92 1.34 42.32
CA PRO A 15 -29.35 1.43 41.97
C PRO A 15 -29.76 2.77 41.30
N ALA A 16 -28.82 3.56 40.75
CA ALA A 16 -29.15 4.84 40.10
C ALA A 16 -28.89 4.86 38.58
N PHE A 17 -28.40 3.77 37.99
CA PHE A 17 -28.10 3.68 36.55
C PHE A 17 -29.15 2.86 35.76
N LEU A 18 -30.14 2.24 36.42
CA LEU A 18 -31.07 1.30 35.77
C LEU A 18 -32.39 1.94 35.32
N LEU A 19 -32.67 3.21 35.66
CA LEU A 19 -33.94 3.87 35.28
C LEU A 19 -33.82 4.86 34.10
N ALA A 20 -32.62 5.11 33.58
CA ALA A 20 -32.39 6.09 32.50
C ALA A 20 -31.89 5.47 31.17
N ALA A 21 -31.86 4.14 31.07
CA ALA A 21 -31.42 3.42 29.88
C ALA A 21 -32.57 2.98 28.94
N PHE A 22 -33.83 3.26 29.29
CA PHE A 22 -35.00 2.78 28.52
C PHE A 22 -35.74 3.84 27.69
N LEU A 23 -35.24 5.08 27.60
CA LEU A 23 -35.90 6.16 26.84
C LEU A 23 -35.03 6.80 25.73
N PHE A 24 -33.85 6.27 25.43
CA PHE A 24 -33.04 6.74 24.31
C PHE A 24 -32.37 5.56 23.59
N ALA A 25 -33.20 4.72 22.98
CA ALA A 25 -32.78 3.89 21.86
C ALA A 25 -33.37 4.48 20.58
N PRO A 26 -32.57 4.93 19.60
CA PRO A 26 -33.08 5.13 18.26
C PRO A 26 -33.34 3.75 17.67
N VAL A 27 -34.60 3.37 17.53
CA VAL A 27 -34.98 2.28 16.64
C VAL A 27 -34.71 2.77 15.23
N CYS A 28 -33.55 2.41 14.69
CA CYS A 28 -33.34 2.41 13.25
C CYS A 28 -34.36 1.47 12.64
N HIS A 29 -35.42 2.02 12.06
CA HIS A 29 -36.29 1.29 11.15
C HIS A 29 -35.47 0.92 9.92
N VAL A 30 -35.10 -0.36 9.85
CA VAL A 30 -34.60 -1.00 8.63
C VAL A 30 -35.79 -1.10 7.67
N VAL A 31 -35.71 -0.31 6.60
CA VAL A 31 -36.44 -0.54 5.36
C VAL A 31 -35.77 -1.71 4.64
N ALA A 32 -36.56 -2.76 4.41
CA ALA A 32 -36.41 -3.84 3.43
C ALA A 32 -36.72 -5.18 4.12
N GLN A 33 -37.89 -5.74 3.83
CA GLN A 33 -37.99 -7.00 3.09
C GLN A 33 -39.45 -7.45 3.07
N GLN A 34 -40.06 -7.21 1.92
CA GLN A 34 -41.33 -7.78 1.51
C GLN A 34 -41.13 -9.28 1.27
N GLN A 35 -41.83 -10.12 2.03
CA GLN A 35 -42.11 -11.47 1.58
C GLN A 35 -43.43 -11.95 2.17
N ALA A 36 -44.41 -12.05 1.29
CA ALA A 36 -45.68 -12.68 1.50
C ALA A 36 -45.47 -14.19 1.70
N ASN A 37 -46.10 -14.76 2.73
CA ASN A 37 -46.63 -16.12 2.75
C ASN A 37 -47.40 -16.31 4.05
N VAL A 38 -48.73 -16.41 3.96
CA VAL A 38 -49.56 -17.03 5.00
C VAL A 38 -50.44 -18.05 4.30
N ALA A 39 -50.11 -19.32 4.53
CA ALA A 39 -50.93 -20.47 4.20
C ALA A 39 -51.79 -20.85 5.42
N VAL A 40 -52.92 -21.46 5.08
CA VAL A 40 -54.10 -21.85 5.85
C VAL A 40 -53.83 -22.93 6.90
N GLU A 41 -54.71 -23.00 7.91
CA GLU A 41 -55.39 -24.21 8.48
C GLU A 41 -55.44 -24.13 10.03
N SER A 42 -56.55 -23.70 10.63
CA SER A 42 -57.74 -24.50 11.03
C SER A 42 -57.41 -25.62 12.01
N ASP A 43 -57.74 -25.44 13.29
CA ASP A 43 -58.44 -26.52 14.01
C ASP A 43 -59.42 -25.98 15.04
N SER A 44 -60.53 -26.69 15.02
CA SER A 44 -61.83 -26.57 15.61
C SER A 44 -61.89 -26.99 17.08
N GLY A 45 -62.85 -26.45 17.82
CA GLY A 45 -63.11 -26.94 19.18
C GLY A 45 -64.11 -26.13 19.98
N ARG A 46 -65.38 -26.17 19.55
CA ARG A 46 -66.63 -26.21 20.34
C ARG A 46 -66.64 -25.58 21.76
N MET A 47 -67.66 -24.90 22.27
CA MET A 47 -69.07 -24.63 21.92
C MET A 47 -69.70 -24.10 23.22
N SER A 48 -70.85 -23.45 23.11
CA SER A 48 -71.84 -23.22 24.18
C SER A 48 -71.73 -21.91 24.96
N THR A 49 -72.39 -20.89 24.43
CA THR A 49 -73.33 -20.08 25.24
C THR A 49 -74.51 -20.98 25.66
N PRO A 50 -75.08 -20.82 26.86
CA PRO A 50 -76.34 -20.09 26.93
C PRO A 50 -76.55 -19.22 28.19
N GLU A 51 -77.16 -18.06 27.91
CA GLU A 51 -78.21 -17.35 28.65
C GLU A 51 -78.17 -17.09 30.18
N ALA A 52 -78.30 -15.79 30.46
CA ALA A 52 -79.26 -15.13 31.35
C ALA A 52 -79.12 -15.25 32.88
N GLN A 53 -78.76 -14.13 33.52
CA GLN A 53 -79.67 -13.29 34.33
C GLN A 53 -78.87 -12.20 35.08
N SER A 54 -79.26 -10.94 34.88
CA SER A 54 -78.98 -9.82 35.80
C SER A 54 -79.74 -10.07 37.13
N PRO A 55 -79.29 -9.57 38.31
CA PRO A 55 -79.27 -8.12 38.58
C PRO A 55 -78.11 -7.59 39.45
N GLU A 56 -77.93 -6.27 39.38
CA GLU A 56 -77.50 -5.32 40.41
C GLU A 56 -76.40 -5.72 41.44
N LYS A 57 -75.39 -4.84 41.59
CA LYS A 57 -75.33 -3.82 42.65
C LYS A 57 -73.89 -3.36 42.88
N ASN A 58 -73.66 -2.05 42.72
CA ASN A 58 -72.56 -1.22 43.23
C ASN A 58 -71.39 -1.96 43.91
N GLN A 59 -70.25 -2.01 43.23
CA GLN A 59 -68.96 -2.04 43.88
C GLN A 59 -68.22 -0.76 43.49
N GLN A 60 -68.22 0.17 44.45
CA GLN A 60 -67.31 1.30 44.48
C GLN A 60 -65.87 0.77 44.35
N GLU A 61 -65.21 1.17 43.27
CA GLU A 61 -63.75 1.19 43.21
C GLU A 61 -63.28 2.03 44.40
N LYS A 62 -62.69 1.39 45.41
CA LYS A 62 -61.97 2.09 46.46
C LYS A 62 -60.68 2.61 45.84
N ASP A 63 -60.66 3.91 45.59
CA ASP A 63 -59.52 4.67 45.11
C ASP A 63 -58.37 4.55 46.13
N GLU A 64 -57.34 3.76 45.82
CA GLU A 64 -56.16 3.55 46.69
C GLU A 64 -55.45 4.87 47.05
N ASN A 65 -55.70 5.95 46.30
CA ASN A 65 -55.16 7.27 46.59
C ASN A 65 -55.77 7.94 47.84
N ASP A 66 -56.99 7.61 48.25
CA ASP A 66 -57.65 8.24 49.40
C ASP A 66 -56.99 7.87 50.74
N GLU A 67 -56.31 6.73 50.79
CA GLU A 67 -55.59 6.28 51.99
C GLU A 67 -54.33 7.12 52.24
N TYR A 68 -53.62 7.54 51.19
CA TYR A 68 -52.42 8.40 51.31
C TYR A 68 -52.76 9.84 51.71
N ARG A 69 -53.95 10.34 51.33
CA ARG A 69 -54.45 11.68 51.69
C ARG A 69 -54.80 11.80 53.18
N HIS A 70 -54.81 10.68 53.89
CA HIS A 70 -55.29 10.56 55.27
C HIS A 70 -54.27 9.96 56.25
N SER A 71 -53.00 9.85 55.84
CA SER A 71 -51.93 9.36 56.70
C SER A 71 -51.86 10.15 58.03
N ALA A 72 -51.51 9.47 59.12
CA ALA A 72 -51.44 10.06 60.46
C ALA A 72 -50.55 11.31 60.52
N ALA A 73 -49.53 11.40 59.65
CA ALA A 73 -48.68 12.58 59.51
C ALA A 73 -49.41 13.78 58.89
N VAL A 74 -50.25 13.56 57.86
CA VAL A 74 -51.05 14.61 57.20
C VAL A 74 -52.18 15.11 58.09
N ARG A 75 -52.84 14.20 58.83
CA ARG A 75 -53.88 14.55 59.81
C ARG A 75 -53.32 15.28 61.04
N ALA A 76 -52.16 14.87 61.56
CA ALA A 76 -51.52 15.53 62.70
C ALA A 76 -51.03 16.95 62.36
N LEU A 77 -50.55 17.16 61.13
CA LEU A 77 -50.14 18.48 60.66
C LEU A 77 -51.34 19.41 60.42
N GLY A 78 -52.45 18.88 59.88
CA GLY A 78 -53.70 19.62 59.67
C GLY A 78 -54.39 20.04 60.97
N ALA A 79 -54.40 19.18 61.99
CA ALA A 79 -54.99 19.46 63.30
C ALA A 79 -54.27 20.59 64.07
N LYS A 80 -52.96 20.77 63.85
CA LYS A 80 -52.17 21.80 64.55
C LYS A 80 -52.24 23.19 63.87
N LEU A 81 -52.73 23.27 62.63
CA LEU A 81 -52.86 24.51 61.85
C LEU A 81 -54.31 24.96 61.62
N GLY A 82 -55.32 24.19 62.04
CA GLY A 82 -56.74 24.58 61.93
C GLY A 82 -57.28 24.60 60.49
N MET A 83 -56.84 23.69 59.62
CA MET A 83 -57.31 23.57 58.23
C MET A 83 -57.82 22.15 57.90
N ASN A 84 -58.86 22.07 57.05
CA ASN A 84 -59.53 20.84 56.63
C ASN A 84 -58.54 19.85 55.98
N ALA A 85 -58.65 18.55 56.30
CA ALA A 85 -57.69 17.50 55.92
C ALA A 85 -57.42 17.43 54.39
N GLU A 86 -58.39 17.78 53.55
CA GLU A 86 -58.21 17.83 52.08
C GLU A 86 -57.34 19.01 51.60
N GLN A 87 -57.37 20.14 52.29
CA GLN A 87 -56.53 21.31 51.97
C GLN A 87 -55.07 21.03 52.33
N ALA A 88 -54.82 20.34 53.45
CA ALA A 88 -53.48 19.93 53.86
C ALA A 88 -52.88 18.90 52.89
N ALA A 89 -53.66 17.92 52.42
CA ALA A 89 -53.22 16.94 51.43
C ALA A 89 -52.88 17.62 50.08
N THR A 90 -53.74 18.53 49.61
CA THR A 90 -53.51 19.26 48.36
C THR A 90 -52.32 20.20 48.47
N ALA A 91 -52.16 20.91 49.59
CA ALA A 91 -50.99 21.76 49.85
C ALA A 91 -49.69 20.95 49.89
N PHE A 92 -49.70 19.76 50.47
CA PHE A 92 -48.53 18.88 50.52
C PHE A 92 -48.16 18.36 49.12
N THR A 93 -49.13 17.96 48.29
CA THR A 93 -48.89 17.55 46.90
C THR A 93 -48.35 18.70 46.06
N VAL A 94 -48.93 19.89 46.17
CA VAL A 94 -48.45 21.09 45.47
C VAL A 94 -47.04 21.47 45.94
N LEU A 95 -46.77 21.41 47.24
CA LEU A 95 -45.44 21.67 47.78
C LEU A 95 -44.41 20.66 47.26
N ASN A 96 -44.75 19.36 47.24
CA ASN A 96 -43.87 18.31 46.71
C ASN A 96 -43.57 18.56 45.21
N PHE A 97 -44.59 18.90 44.43
CA PHE A 97 -44.43 19.24 43.02
C PHE A 97 -43.54 20.47 42.83
N ILE A 98 -43.70 21.52 43.64
CA ILE A 98 -42.85 22.72 43.59
C ILE A 98 -41.41 22.35 43.92
N VAL A 99 -41.16 21.56 44.97
CA VAL A 99 -39.82 21.11 45.34
C VAL A 99 -39.18 20.29 44.20
N LEU A 100 -39.95 19.38 43.59
CA LEU A 100 -39.48 18.60 42.44
C LEU A 100 -39.20 19.49 41.22
N ALA A 101 -40.10 20.43 40.91
CA ALA A 101 -39.95 21.36 39.80
C ALA A 101 -38.74 22.28 39.97
N ILE A 102 -38.46 22.74 41.20
CA ILE A 102 -37.25 23.51 41.51
C ILE A 102 -36.00 22.65 41.33
N LEU A 103 -36.01 21.39 41.80
CA LEU A 103 -34.86 20.48 41.68
C LEU A 103 -34.57 20.15 40.21
N VAL A 104 -35.60 19.81 39.44
CA VAL A 104 -35.49 19.52 37.99
C VAL A 104 -35.11 20.78 37.22
N GLY A 105 -35.76 21.91 37.50
CA GLY A 105 -35.45 23.20 36.89
C GLY A 105 -33.99 23.59 37.13
N TRP A 106 -33.52 23.53 38.37
CA TRP A 106 -32.11 23.82 38.70
C TRP A 106 -31.14 22.87 37.98
N PHE A 107 -31.46 21.58 37.88
CA PHE A 107 -30.65 20.61 37.14
C PHE A 107 -30.61 20.90 35.63
N LEU A 108 -31.74 21.21 35.01
CA LEU A 108 -31.85 21.56 33.58
C LEU A 108 -31.10 22.86 33.26
N LEU A 109 -31.31 23.91 34.07
CA LEU A 109 -30.63 25.19 33.90
C LEU A 109 -29.11 25.04 34.04
N LYS A 110 -28.64 24.10 34.86
CA LYS A 110 -27.20 23.84 35.03
C LYS A 110 -26.61 23.00 33.89
N THR A 111 -27.36 22.03 33.33
CA THR A 111 -26.82 21.05 32.37
C THR A 111 -27.02 21.43 30.91
N LEU A 112 -28.17 21.99 30.53
CA LEU A 112 -28.50 22.37 29.15
C LEU A 112 -27.53 23.38 28.51
N PRO A 113 -27.17 24.51 29.15
CA PRO A 113 -26.29 25.48 28.50
C PRO A 113 -24.88 24.93 28.26
N LYS A 114 -24.43 23.96 29.07
CA LYS A 114 -23.15 23.29 28.88
C LYS A 114 -23.17 22.40 27.64
N THR A 115 -24.18 21.55 27.49
CA THR A 115 -24.27 20.62 26.35
C THR A 115 -24.47 21.32 25.01
N PHE A 116 -25.26 22.39 24.96
CA PHE A 116 -25.39 23.20 23.74
C PHE A 116 -24.08 23.92 23.38
N ARG A 117 -23.37 24.48 24.37
CA ARG A 117 -22.06 25.11 24.15
C ARG A 117 -21.04 24.10 23.61
N ASP A 118 -20.97 22.92 24.21
CA ASP A 118 -20.05 21.87 23.80
C ASP A 118 -20.35 21.40 22.36
N ARG A 119 -21.64 21.23 22.00
CA ARG A 119 -22.06 20.90 20.63
C ARG A 119 -21.73 22.00 19.64
N SER A 120 -22.03 23.27 19.95
CA SER A 120 -21.70 24.40 19.08
C SER A 120 -20.18 24.52 18.87
N SER A 121 -19.39 24.36 19.93
CA SER A 121 -17.92 24.36 19.84
C SER A 121 -17.41 23.20 19.01
N ALA A 122 -17.99 22.00 19.14
CA ALA A 122 -17.63 20.84 18.34
C ALA A 122 -17.95 21.08 16.86
N ILE A 123 -19.13 21.61 16.53
CA ILE A 123 -19.53 21.93 15.14
C ILE A 123 -18.58 22.97 14.53
N GLN A 124 -18.28 24.04 15.28
CA GLN A 124 -17.33 25.06 14.82
C GLN A 124 -15.95 24.44 14.57
N LYS A 125 -15.47 23.59 15.48
CA LYS A 125 -14.20 22.88 15.30
C LYS A 125 -14.22 21.99 14.06
N HIS A 126 -15.25 21.17 13.88
CA HIS A 126 -15.39 20.31 12.70
C HIS A 126 -15.45 21.10 11.39
N LEU A 127 -16.09 22.27 11.38
CA LEU A 127 -16.10 23.15 10.21
C LEU A 127 -14.71 23.72 9.90
N VAL A 128 -13.96 24.13 10.92
CA VAL A 128 -12.58 24.61 10.73
C VAL A 128 -11.67 23.46 10.26
N ASP A 129 -11.76 22.30 10.89
CA ASP A 129 -10.99 21.11 10.53
C ASP A 129 -11.31 20.66 9.09
N ALA A 130 -12.58 20.66 8.68
CA ALA A 130 -12.99 20.31 7.32
C ALA A 130 -12.49 21.32 6.27
N ARG A 131 -12.48 22.62 6.60
CA ARG A 131 -11.90 23.65 5.73
C ARG A 131 -10.39 23.47 5.60
N ALA A 132 -9.69 23.27 6.70
CA ALA A 132 -8.25 23.03 6.71
C ALA A 132 -7.89 21.76 5.90
N ALA A 133 -8.65 20.68 6.08
CA ALA A 133 -8.45 19.44 5.31
C ALA A 133 -8.67 19.65 3.81
N THR A 134 -9.66 20.47 3.43
CA THR A 134 -9.94 20.80 2.03
C THR A 134 -8.83 21.65 1.44
N GLU A 135 -8.37 22.67 2.15
CA GLU A 135 -7.26 23.52 1.72
C GLU A 135 -5.96 22.72 1.55
N GLU A 136 -5.67 21.82 2.50
CA GLU A 136 -4.51 20.92 2.39
C GLU A 136 -4.65 19.97 1.19
N ALA A 137 -5.83 19.40 0.96
CA ALA A 137 -6.08 18.54 -0.18
C ALA A 137 -5.90 19.30 -1.52
N SER A 138 -6.43 20.52 -1.62
CA SER A 138 -6.26 21.38 -2.80
C SER A 138 -4.79 21.78 -3.00
N ALA A 139 -4.07 22.11 -1.93
CA ALA A 139 -2.64 22.42 -2.01
C ALA A 139 -1.82 21.21 -2.51
N ARG A 140 -2.12 20.02 -1.98
CA ARG A 140 -1.50 18.77 -2.44
C ARG A 140 -1.82 18.49 -3.91
N LEU A 141 -3.08 18.64 -4.34
CA LEU A 141 -3.50 18.47 -5.73
C LEU A 141 -2.70 19.40 -6.66
N ASN A 142 -2.68 20.71 -6.36
CA ASN A 142 -1.94 21.69 -7.15
C ASN A 142 -0.44 21.34 -7.22
N SER A 143 0.15 20.85 -6.13
CA SER A 143 1.54 20.43 -6.11
C SER A 143 1.81 19.23 -7.01
N VAL A 144 0.87 18.27 -7.07
CA VAL A 144 0.96 17.08 -7.93
C VAL A 144 0.77 17.48 -9.38
N GLU A 145 -0.23 18.28 -9.70
CA GLU A 145 -0.46 18.79 -11.07
C GLU A 145 0.74 19.57 -11.59
N SER A 146 1.34 20.44 -10.76
CA SER A 146 2.57 21.16 -11.13
C SER A 146 3.74 20.20 -11.39
N ARG A 147 3.89 19.13 -10.59
CA ARG A 147 4.91 18.11 -10.83
C ARG A 147 4.65 17.32 -12.10
N LEU A 148 3.39 16.94 -12.36
CA LEU A 148 3.00 16.22 -13.57
C LEU A 148 3.29 17.07 -14.82
N GLY A 149 2.92 18.35 -14.83
CA GLY A 149 3.23 19.24 -15.96
C GLY A 149 4.74 19.39 -16.21
N LYS A 150 5.56 19.40 -15.15
CA LYS A 150 7.03 19.39 -15.27
C LYS A 150 7.60 18.07 -15.76
N LEU A 151 6.92 16.94 -15.51
CA LEU A 151 7.37 15.64 -16.00
C LEU A 151 7.23 15.54 -17.52
N ASP A 152 6.17 16.11 -18.10
CA ASP A 152 6.00 16.12 -19.55
C ASP A 152 7.14 16.89 -20.25
N GLU A 153 7.54 18.04 -19.70
CA GLU A 153 8.70 18.81 -20.19
C GLU A 153 10.00 18.01 -20.04
N GLN A 154 10.22 17.35 -18.90
CA GLN A 154 11.40 16.51 -18.68
C GLN A 154 11.44 15.29 -19.63
N ILE A 155 10.29 14.67 -19.91
CA ILE A 155 10.19 13.57 -20.86
C ILE A 155 10.52 14.06 -22.28
N ALA A 156 9.99 15.21 -22.68
CA ALA A 156 10.30 15.81 -23.97
C ALA A 156 11.80 16.14 -24.09
N ALA A 157 12.40 16.73 -23.05
CA ALA A 157 13.83 17.01 -23.01
C ALA A 157 14.68 15.73 -23.06
N MET A 158 14.28 14.68 -22.33
CA MET A 158 14.96 13.39 -22.33
C MET A 158 14.89 12.72 -23.71
N ARG A 159 13.74 12.76 -24.39
CA ARG A 159 13.59 12.23 -25.76
C ARG A 159 14.47 13.00 -26.74
N ALA A 160 14.43 14.34 -26.71
CA ALA A 160 15.26 15.16 -27.57
C ALA A 160 16.76 14.93 -27.35
N GLN A 161 17.18 14.71 -26.09
CA GLN A 161 18.56 14.37 -25.77
C GLN A 161 18.93 12.98 -26.28
N ALA A 162 18.08 11.97 -26.04
CA ALA A 162 18.29 10.61 -26.51
C ALA A 162 18.38 10.53 -28.05
N GLU A 163 17.56 11.29 -28.78
CA GLU A 163 17.63 11.38 -30.24
C GLU A 163 18.96 11.99 -30.72
N LYS A 164 19.44 13.04 -30.06
CA LYS A 164 20.75 13.66 -30.36
C LYS A 164 21.89 12.69 -30.08
N ASP A 165 21.87 12.04 -28.92
CA ASP A 165 22.91 11.10 -28.53
C ASP A 165 22.92 9.88 -29.46
N ALA A 166 21.75 9.37 -29.84
CA ALA A 166 21.64 8.29 -30.82
C ALA A 166 22.23 8.68 -32.19
N ALA A 167 21.96 9.90 -32.68
CA ALA A 167 22.53 10.38 -33.94
C ALA A 167 24.05 10.52 -33.87
N LEU A 168 24.60 11.01 -32.75
CA LEU A 168 26.04 11.13 -32.54
C LEU A 168 26.71 9.74 -32.43
N ASP A 169 26.09 8.81 -31.70
CA ASP A 169 26.59 7.46 -31.58
C ASP A 169 26.53 6.71 -32.90
N GLU A 170 25.48 6.90 -33.70
CA GLU A 170 25.41 6.32 -35.05
C GLU A 170 26.59 6.79 -35.91
N GLN A 171 26.90 8.10 -35.89
CA GLN A 171 28.05 8.64 -36.62
C GLN A 171 29.37 8.08 -36.11
N ARG A 172 29.55 8.01 -34.79
CA ARG A 172 30.77 7.48 -34.16
C ARG A 172 30.97 6.00 -34.46
N ILE A 173 29.91 5.20 -34.39
CA ILE A 173 29.94 3.77 -34.71
C ILE A 173 30.26 3.57 -36.19
N LYS A 174 29.63 4.33 -37.11
CA LYS A 174 29.93 4.24 -38.54
C LYS A 174 31.40 4.57 -38.84
N ALA A 175 31.94 5.63 -38.22
CA ALA A 175 33.35 5.98 -38.36
C ALA A 175 34.27 4.86 -37.85
N ALA A 176 34.02 4.36 -36.63
CA ALA A 176 34.80 3.28 -36.04
C ALA A 176 34.74 1.97 -36.86
N VAL A 177 33.58 1.66 -37.44
CA VAL A 177 33.40 0.49 -38.32
C VAL A 177 34.19 0.64 -39.61
N GLU A 178 34.20 1.83 -40.23
CA GLU A 178 34.99 2.05 -41.45
C GLU A 178 36.49 2.00 -41.16
N ASP A 179 36.95 2.55 -40.04
CA ASP A 179 38.35 2.46 -39.62
C ASP A 179 38.78 1.01 -39.36
N GLU A 180 37.95 0.23 -38.64
CA GLU A 180 38.24 -1.17 -38.37
C GLU A 180 38.21 -2.01 -39.65
N LYS A 181 37.28 -1.73 -40.57
CA LYS A 181 37.24 -2.35 -41.90
C LYS A 181 38.54 -2.09 -42.66
N GLN A 182 39.03 -0.85 -42.70
CA GLN A 182 40.30 -0.53 -43.35
C GLN A 182 41.48 -1.25 -42.71
N LYS A 183 41.49 -1.37 -41.38
CA LYS A 183 42.53 -2.11 -40.65
C LYS A 183 42.50 -3.60 -40.96
N ILE A 184 41.32 -4.21 -41.00
CA ILE A 184 41.14 -5.62 -41.39
C ILE A 184 41.63 -5.85 -42.82
N LEU A 185 41.26 -4.98 -43.76
CA LEU A 185 41.72 -5.08 -45.16
C LEU A 185 43.24 -5.01 -45.25
N LYS A 186 43.88 -4.03 -44.60
CA LYS A 186 45.34 -3.92 -44.58
C LYS A 186 46.01 -5.14 -43.97
N SER A 187 45.47 -5.67 -42.87
CA SER A 187 45.99 -6.88 -42.23
C SER A 187 45.86 -8.09 -43.15
N ALA A 188 44.71 -8.26 -43.81
CA ALA A 188 44.47 -9.35 -44.75
C ALA A 188 45.38 -9.25 -45.97
N GLU A 189 45.59 -8.05 -46.53
CA GLU A 189 46.53 -7.82 -47.63
C GLU A 189 47.96 -8.20 -47.24
N GLN A 190 48.40 -7.81 -46.03
CA GLN A 190 49.72 -8.18 -45.52
C GLN A 190 49.86 -9.69 -45.31
N GLU A 191 48.84 -10.35 -44.78
CA GLU A 191 48.82 -11.79 -44.57
C GLU A 191 48.85 -12.55 -45.90
N ILE A 192 48.05 -12.14 -46.89
CA ILE A 192 48.05 -12.71 -48.23
C ILE A 192 49.42 -12.52 -48.90
N ALA A 193 50.03 -11.34 -48.77
CA ALA A 193 51.35 -11.08 -49.34
C ALA A 193 52.42 -11.99 -48.70
N ALA A 194 52.41 -12.11 -47.37
CA ALA A 194 53.34 -12.99 -46.65
C ALA A 194 53.15 -14.46 -47.02
N ALA A 195 51.90 -14.94 -47.05
CA ALA A 195 51.55 -16.30 -47.47
C ALA A 195 51.96 -16.58 -48.93
N THR A 196 51.79 -15.60 -49.82
CA THR A 196 52.20 -15.73 -51.23
C THR A 196 53.72 -15.87 -51.37
N VAL A 197 54.48 -15.06 -50.63
CA VAL A 197 55.96 -15.16 -50.62
C VAL A 197 56.40 -16.51 -50.06
N GLN A 198 55.77 -16.98 -48.99
CA GLN A 198 56.04 -18.29 -48.40
C GLN A 198 55.73 -19.43 -49.40
N ALA A 199 54.55 -19.41 -50.03
CA ALA A 199 54.15 -20.42 -51.01
C ALA A 199 55.12 -20.45 -52.22
N ARG A 200 55.54 -19.29 -52.73
CA ARG A 200 56.55 -19.21 -53.79
C ARG A 200 57.89 -19.83 -53.38
N LYS A 201 58.35 -19.55 -52.16
CA LYS A 201 59.59 -20.14 -51.62
C LYS A 201 59.47 -21.66 -51.52
N GLN A 202 58.34 -22.18 -51.04
CA GLN A 202 58.09 -23.62 -50.95
C GLN A 202 58.08 -24.28 -52.34
N LEU A 203 57.44 -23.67 -53.33
CA LEU A 203 57.45 -24.16 -54.71
C LEU A 203 58.87 -24.17 -55.31
N GLN A 204 59.66 -23.12 -55.05
CA GLN A 204 61.05 -23.06 -55.52
C GLN A 204 61.92 -24.15 -54.89
N GLN A 205 61.77 -24.39 -53.59
CA GLN A 205 62.46 -25.47 -52.89
C GLN A 205 62.08 -26.84 -53.46
N TYR A 206 60.77 -27.10 -53.62
CA TYR A 206 60.29 -28.35 -54.19
C TYR A 206 60.80 -28.59 -55.63
N ALA A 207 60.82 -27.54 -56.45
CA ALA A 207 61.36 -27.62 -57.81
C ALA A 207 62.88 -27.88 -57.82
N ALA A 208 63.63 -27.28 -56.90
CA ALA A 208 65.06 -27.55 -56.75
C ALA A 208 65.32 -29.00 -56.32
N ASP A 209 64.57 -29.51 -55.35
CA ASP A 209 64.68 -30.90 -54.90
C ASP A 209 64.37 -31.88 -56.03
N LEU A 210 63.30 -31.63 -56.80
CA LEU A 210 62.96 -32.46 -57.96
C LEU A 210 64.04 -32.40 -59.06
N ALA A 211 64.62 -31.23 -59.31
CA ALA A 211 65.70 -31.08 -60.27
C ALA A 211 66.96 -31.85 -59.83
N ILE A 212 67.32 -31.80 -58.55
CA ILE A 212 68.43 -32.57 -57.97
C ILE A 212 68.15 -34.08 -58.10
N GLU A 213 66.94 -34.53 -57.77
CA GLU A 213 66.55 -35.94 -57.89
C GLU A 213 66.63 -36.44 -59.35
N GLN A 214 66.16 -35.63 -60.30
CA GLN A 214 66.27 -35.94 -61.73
C GLN A 214 67.72 -35.94 -62.23
N ALA A 215 68.53 -34.98 -61.78
CA ALA A 215 69.95 -34.93 -62.11
C ALA A 215 70.69 -36.15 -61.55
N ALA A 216 70.45 -36.52 -60.28
CA ALA A 216 71.02 -37.70 -59.66
C ALA A 216 70.67 -38.99 -60.42
N ARG A 217 69.42 -39.11 -60.91
CA ARG A 217 69.00 -40.25 -61.76
C ARG A 217 69.72 -40.31 -63.12
N LYS A 218 70.06 -39.16 -63.71
CA LYS A 218 70.75 -39.08 -65.01
C LYS A 218 72.28 -39.12 -64.89
N LEU A 219 72.83 -38.97 -63.70
CA LEU A 219 74.26 -38.89 -63.46
C LEU A 219 74.88 -40.30 -63.54
N VAL A 220 75.55 -40.59 -64.66
CA VAL A 220 76.31 -41.83 -64.87
C VAL A 220 77.79 -41.52 -64.65
N VAL A 221 78.35 -42.01 -63.53
CA VAL A 221 79.78 -41.83 -63.23
C VAL A 221 80.59 -42.88 -63.98
N THR A 222 81.40 -42.44 -64.93
CA THR A 222 82.41 -43.28 -65.61
C THR A 222 83.78 -43.06 -64.97
N ALA A 223 84.69 -44.04 -65.12
CA ALA A 223 86.04 -43.96 -64.55
C ALA A 223 86.88 -42.78 -65.06
N GLU A 224 86.55 -42.23 -66.24
CA GLU A 224 87.19 -41.04 -66.78
C GLU A 224 86.70 -39.75 -66.11
N THR A 225 85.38 -39.63 -65.89
CA THR A 225 84.78 -38.50 -65.15
C THR A 225 85.31 -38.41 -63.72
N ASP A 226 85.48 -39.54 -63.04
CA ASP A 226 86.01 -39.58 -61.66
C ASP A 226 87.46 -39.06 -61.57
N ARG A 227 88.33 -39.47 -62.51
CA ARG A 227 89.71 -38.95 -62.59
C ARG A 227 89.77 -37.44 -62.84
N LEU A 228 88.89 -36.92 -63.68
CA LEU A 228 88.79 -35.47 -63.95
C LEU A 228 88.31 -34.70 -62.71
N LEU A 229 87.35 -35.24 -61.96
CA LEU A 229 86.86 -34.63 -60.71
C LEU A 229 87.95 -34.57 -59.64
N VAL A 230 88.72 -35.65 -59.47
CA VAL A 230 89.83 -35.70 -58.51
C VAL A 230 90.92 -34.69 -58.88
N GLN A 231 91.24 -34.55 -60.17
CA GLN A 231 92.23 -33.57 -60.64
C GLN A 231 91.75 -32.13 -60.43
N ASP A 232 90.49 -31.82 -60.72
CA ASP A 232 89.95 -30.46 -60.53
C ASP A 232 89.82 -30.10 -59.04
N PHE A 233 89.44 -31.05 -58.19
CA PHE A 233 89.43 -30.88 -56.74
C PHE A 233 90.84 -30.59 -56.20
N ALA A 234 91.85 -31.38 -56.61
CA ALA A 234 93.24 -31.15 -56.23
C ALA A 234 93.75 -29.78 -56.69
N ARG A 235 93.35 -29.31 -57.88
CA ARG A 235 93.65 -27.97 -58.40
C ARG A 235 92.98 -26.87 -57.57
N ARG A 236 91.72 -27.03 -57.17
CA ARG A 236 91.03 -26.06 -56.30
C ARG A 236 91.69 -25.96 -54.94
N LEU A 237 92.02 -27.08 -54.30
CA LEU A 237 92.64 -27.11 -52.97
C LEU A 237 94.03 -26.44 -52.96
N SER A 238 94.82 -26.67 -54.02
CA SER A 238 96.12 -26.01 -54.18
C SER A 238 95.97 -24.51 -54.46
N SER A 239 94.95 -24.09 -55.21
CA SER A 239 94.69 -22.66 -55.43
C SER A 239 94.17 -21.91 -54.19
N ASP A 240 93.37 -22.56 -53.34
CA ASP A 240 92.79 -21.95 -52.13
C ASP A 240 93.83 -21.84 -51.00
N THR A 241 94.71 -22.84 -50.89
CA THR A 241 95.89 -22.81 -50.00
C THR A 241 96.84 -21.66 -50.36
N THR A 242 96.90 -21.27 -51.63
CA THR A 242 97.73 -20.14 -52.09
C THR A 242 97.06 -18.78 -51.83
N LYS A 243 95.74 -18.73 -51.65
CA LYS A 243 94.97 -17.50 -51.36
C LYS A 243 94.75 -17.22 -49.87
N GLY A 244 94.76 -18.24 -49.01
CA GLY A 244 94.59 -18.08 -47.55
C GLY A 244 95.86 -17.73 -46.76
N GLY A 245 96.97 -17.42 -47.45
CA GLY A 245 98.27 -17.09 -46.84
C GLY A 245 98.59 -15.59 -46.72
N GLU A 246 97.68 -14.71 -47.12
CA GLU A 246 97.81 -13.25 -46.95
C GLU A 246 96.68 -12.74 -46.03
N ASN A 247 97.05 -12.44 -44.77
CA ASN A 247 96.29 -11.85 -43.64
C ASN A 247 95.72 -12.82 -42.60
#